data_AF-A0A0F9C6F1-F1
#
_entry.id   AF-A0A0F9C6F1-F1
#
_cell.length_a   1.000
_cell.length_b   1.000
_cell.length_c   1.000
_cell.angle_alpha   90.00
_cell.angle_beta   90.00
_cell.angle_gamma   90.00
#
_symmetry.space_group_name_H-M   'P 1'
#
loop_
_entity.id
_entity.type
_entity.pdbx_description
1 polymer ?
#
loop_
_entity_poly.entity_id
_entity_poly.type
_entity_poly.pdbx_seq_one_letter_code
_entity_poly.pdbx_strand_id
1 'polypeptide(L)' 'MEETIPLLRAAIKLKPEFAGLYIVLGSSYQTRGDMGNAEICYKKAMELEPDSALALIHYG' A
#
# COMPACT_ATOMS: atom_id res chain seq x y z
N MET A 1 15.85 0.32 6.28
CA MET A 1 14.51 0.03 5.70
C MET A 1 13.38 0.05 6.73
N GLU A 2 13.67 0.19 8.04
CA GLU A 2 12.63 0.09 9.10
C GLU A 2 11.86 1.39 9.42
N GLU A 3 12.27 2.54 8.88
CA GLU A 3 11.66 3.85 9.19
C GLU A 3 10.66 4.35 8.14
N THR A 4 10.39 3.59 7.07
CA THR A 4 9.54 4.06 5.97
C THR A 4 8.04 3.96 6.31
N ILE A 5 7.64 2.98 7.12
CA ILE A 5 6.24 2.80 7.55
C ILE A 5 5.66 4.03 8.26
N PRO A 6 6.32 4.63 9.28
CA PRO A 6 5.78 5.84 9.93
C PRO A 6 5.70 7.03 8.98
N LEU A 7 6.67 7.22 8.07
CA LEU A 7 6.64 8.27 7.04
C LEU A 7 5.47 8.07 6.07
N LEU A 8 5.24 6.84 5.61
CA LEU A 8 4.12 6.51 4.73
C LEU A 8 2.77 6.70 5.43
N ARG A 9 2.66 6.37 6.72
CA ARG A 9 1.45 6.63 7.51
C ARG A 9 1.18 8.14 7.64
N ALA A 10 2.21 8.96 7.82
CA ALA A 10 2.07 10.41 7.82
C ALA A 10 1.64 10.93 6.43
N ALA A 11 2.24 10.40 5.36
CA ALA A 11 1.88 10.76 3.99
C ALA A 11 0.42 10.36 3.66
N ILE A 12 -0.04 9.20 4.12
CA ILE A 12 -1.44 8.75 3.99
C ILE A 12 -2.39 9.69 4.73
N LYS A 13 -2.00 10.23 5.89
CA LYS A 13 -2.82 11.25 6.58
C LYS A 13 -2.94 12.55 5.77
N LEU A 14 -1.92 12.91 5.00
CA LEU A 14 -1.93 14.10 4.14
C LEU A 14 -2.68 13.85 2.81
N LYS A 15 -2.60 12.64 2.26
CA LYS A 15 -3.25 12.23 1.01
C LYS A 15 -3.82 10.81 1.13
N PRO A 16 -4.98 10.66 1.79
CA PRO A 16 -5.55 9.34 2.06
C PRO A 16 -6.11 8.65 0.82
N GLU A 17 -6.30 9.39 -0.28
CA GLU A 17 -6.86 8.90 -1.54
C GLU A 17 -5.77 8.47 -2.54
N PHE A 18 -4.49 8.69 -2.23
CA PHE A 18 -3.42 8.37 -3.15
C PHE A 18 -3.03 6.88 -3.04
N ALA A 19 -3.50 6.07 -3.98
CA ALA A 19 -3.30 4.61 -3.99
C ALA A 19 -1.82 4.21 -3.92
N GLY A 20 -0.92 4.99 -4.55
CA GLY A 20 0.52 4.74 -4.54
C GLY A 20 1.13 4.65 -3.13
N LEU A 21 0.61 5.40 -2.15
CA LEU A 21 1.13 5.33 -0.78
C LEU A 21 0.82 4.00 -0.10
N TYR A 22 -0.35 3.44 -0.38
CA TYR A 22 -0.75 2.14 0.15
C TYR A 22 0.03 1.01 -0.53
N ILE A 23 0.37 1.13 -1.83
CA ILE A 23 1.25 0.17 -2.52
C ILE A 23 2.63 0.15 -1.87
N VAL A 24 3.24 1.32 -1.67
CA VAL A 24 4.58 1.41 -1.06
C VAL A 24 4.55 0.95 0.41
N LEU A 25 3.47 1.20 1.14
CA LEU A 25 3.27 0.71 2.50
C LEU A 25 3.12 -0.82 2.52
N GLY A 26 2.35 -1.38 1.60
CA GLY A 26 2.20 -2.82 1.43
C GLY A 26 3.52 -3.52 1.14
N SER A 27 4.32 -2.96 0.21
CA SER A 27 5.65 -3.52 -0.12
C SER A 27 6.61 -3.44 1.07
N SER A 28 6.51 -2.39 1.89
CA SER A 28 7.28 -2.26 3.13
C SER A 28 6.90 -3.34 4.16
N TYR A 29 5.61 -3.66 4.29
CA TYR A 29 5.11 -4.75 5.14
C TYR A 29 5.53 -6.12 4.61
N GLN A 30 5.44 -6.35 3.31
CA GLN A 30 5.90 -7.59 2.67
C GLN A 30 7.39 -7.83 2.91
N THR A 31 8.22 -6.78 2.80
CA THR A 31 9.66 -6.86 3.07
C THR A 31 9.97 -7.22 4.52
N ARG A 32 9.06 -6.86 5.45
CA ARG A 32 9.12 -7.26 6.87
C ARG A 32 8.51 -8.63 7.17
N GLY A 33 8.01 -9.35 6.15
CA GLY A 33 7.32 -10.63 6.32
C GLY A 33 5.88 -10.53 6.85
N ASP A 34 5.36 -9.30 7.01
CA ASP A 34 3.99 -9.06 7.47
C ASP A 34 3.03 -9.03 6.27
N MET A 35 2.77 -10.23 5.75
CA MET A 35 1.87 -10.43 4.60
C MET A 35 0.45 -9.95 4.88
N GLY A 36 -0.02 -10.05 6.13
CA GLY A 36 -1.37 -9.63 6.51
C GLY A 36 -1.57 -8.12 6.37
N ASN A 37 -0.66 -7.32 6.92
CA ASN A 37 -0.72 -5.86 6.73
C ASN A 37 -0.44 -5.45 5.28
N ALA A 38 0.39 -6.20 4.56
CA ALA A 38 0.63 -5.93 3.15
C ALA A 38 -0.65 -6.07 2.31
N GLU A 39 -1.39 -7.16 2.50
CA GLU A 39 -2.66 -7.43 1.79
C GLU A 39 -3.70 -6.34 2.05
N ILE A 40 -3.86 -5.91 3.30
CA ILE A 40 -4.78 -4.81 3.66
C ILE A 40 -4.40 -3.53 2.92
N CYS A 41 -3.11 -3.21 2.84
CA CYS A 41 -2.63 -2.03 2.14
C CYS A 41 -2.89 -2.12 0.63
N TYR A 42 -2.56 -3.25 0.01
CA TYR A 42 -2.82 -3.44 -1.43
C TYR A 42 -4.32 -3.38 -1.73
N LYS A 43 -5.17 -4.03 -0.93
CA LYS A 43 -6.62 -3.93 -1.08
C LYS A 43 -7.11 -2.49 -1.00
N LYS A 44 -6.58 -1.68 -0.07
CA LYS A 44 -6.93 -0.27 0.02
C LYS A 44 -6.47 0.54 -1.20
N ALA A 45 -5.30 0.23 -1.75
CA ALA A 45 -4.84 0.82 -3.01
C ALA A 45 -5.82 0.50 -4.16
N MET A 46 -6.28 -0.75 -4.25
CA MET A 46 -7.25 -1.20 -5.26
C MET A 46 -8.63 -0.55 -5.11
N GLU A 47 -9.07 -0.31 -3.87
CA GLU A 47 -10.33 0.41 -3.61
C GLU A 47 -10.27 1.88 -4.05
N LEU A 48 -9.08 2.51 -3.96
CA LEU A 48 -8.89 3.92 -4.28
C LEU A 48 -8.67 4.17 -5.77
N GLU A 49 -7.91 3.32 -6.43
CA GLU A 49 -7.73 3.35 -7.88
C GLU A 49 -7.98 1.95 -8.47
N PRO A 50 -9.25 1.56 -8.65
CA PRO A 50 -9.60 0.27 -9.27
C PRO A 50 -9.13 0.16 -10.72
N ASP A 51 -8.90 1.29 -11.40
CA ASP A 51 -8.35 1.37 -12.76
C ASP A 51 -6.82 1.39 -12.82
N SER A 52 -6.12 1.42 -11.68
CA SER A 52 -4.66 1.39 -11.69
C SER A 52 -4.18 0.01 -12.10
N ALA A 53 -3.44 -0.10 -13.20
CA ALA A 53 -2.95 -1.35 -13.76
C ALA A 53 -2.18 -2.25 -12.76
N LEU A 54 -1.68 -1.69 -11.65
CA LEU A 54 -1.05 -2.42 -10.54
C LEU A 54 -2.04 -3.27 -9.72
N ALA A 55 -3.31 -2.85 -9.60
CA ALA A 55 -4.38 -3.57 -8.92
C ALA A 55 -4.73 -4.90 -9.63
N LEU A 56 -4.67 -4.89 -10.96
CA LEU A 56 -4.99 -6.06 -11.79
C LEU A 56 -3.87 -7.10 -11.84
N ILE A 57 -2.60 -6.69 -11.64
CA ILE A 57 -1.44 -7.60 -11.70
C ILE A 57 -1.37 -8.52 -10.47
N HIS A 58 -1.95 -8.14 -9.33
CA HIS A 58 -1.92 -8.95 -8.10
C HIS A 58 -3.13 -9.88 -7.92
N TYR A 59 -4.12 -9.82 -8.82
CA TYR A 59 -5.33 -10.67 -8.79
C TYR A 59 -5.48 -11.60 -10.00
N GLY A 60 -4.49 -11.59 -10.92
CA GLY A 60 -4.41 -12.49 -12.07
C GLY A 60 -3.40 -13.62 -11.86
#